data_AF-A0A7X8QMY5-F1
#
_entry.id   AF-A0A7X8QMY5-F1
#
_cell.length_a   1.000
_cell.length_b   1.000
_cell.length_c   1.000
_cell.angle_alpha   90.00
_cell.angle_beta   90.00
_cell.angle_gamma   90.00
#
_symmetry.space_group_name_H-M   'P 1'
#
loop_
_entity.id
_entity.type
_entity.pdbx_description
1 polymer ?
#
loop_
_entity_poly.entity_id
_entity_poly.type
_entity_poly.pdbx_seq_one_letter_code
_entity_poly.pdbx_strand_id
1 'polypeptide(L)' 'TVDVVIDSPGLSEAEAAQILDIVNRQTGIALDKIYISPLKTKN' A
#
# COMPACT_ATOMS: atom_id res chain seq x y z
N THR A 1 -7.10 -11.51 0.97
CA THR A 1 -5.88 -10.76 0.60
C THR A 1 -6.34 -9.50 -0.10
N VAL A 2 -5.66 -8.39 0.16
CA VAL A 2 -5.98 -7.07 -0.40
C VAL A 2 -4.78 -6.60 -1.19
N ASP A 3 -5.03 -6.23 -2.44
CA ASP A 3 -4.04 -5.56 -3.28
C ASP A 3 -4.32 -4.06 -3.28
N VAL A 4 -3.34 -3.30 -2.81
CA VAL A 4 -3.38 -1.85 -2.75
C VAL A 4 -2.49 -1.32 -3.86
N VAL A 5 -3.11 -0.78 -4.89
CA VAL A 5 -2.43 -0.17 -6.03
C VAL A 5 -2.35 1.32 -5.83
N ILE A 6 -1.15 1.88 -5.90
CA ILE A 6 -0.90 3.29 -5.59
C ILE A 6 -0.29 3.96 -6.80
N ASP A 7 -0.92 5.05 -7.24
CA ASP A 7 -0.36 5.90 -8.29
C ASP A 7 0.70 6.82 -7.70
N SER A 8 1.87 6.25 -7.42
CA SER A 8 3.05 6.98 -7.00
C SER A 8 4.31 6.39 -7.64
N PRO A 9 5.12 7.19 -8.37
CA PRO A 9 6.33 6.72 -9.03
C PRO A 9 7.46 6.34 -8.06
N GLY A 10 7.32 6.68 -6.78
CA GLY A 10 8.27 6.35 -5.73
C GLY A 10 7.58 6.37 -4.39
N LEU A 11 7.37 5.19 -3.80
CA LEU A 11 6.85 5.06 -2.45
C LEU A 11 8.03 5.02 -1.49
N SER A 12 8.13 5.96 -0.57
CA SER A 12 9.09 5.87 0.53
C SER A 12 8.64 4.80 1.54
N GLU A 13 9.58 4.26 2.31
CA GLU A 13 9.26 3.31 3.39
C GLU A 13 8.30 3.90 4.44
N ALA A 14 8.43 5.21 4.71
CA ALA A 14 7.55 5.94 5.63
C ALA A 14 6.11 6.02 5.10
N GLU A 15 5.94 6.32 3.81
CA GLU A 15 4.61 6.33 3.17
C GLU A 15 4.01 4.93 3.13
N ALA A 16 4.81 3.91 2.78
CA ALA A 16 4.37 2.52 2.79
C ALA A 16 3.83 2.10 4.15
N ALA A 17 4.53 2.45 5.23
CA ALA A 17 4.11 2.16 6.59
C ALA A 17 2.79 2.87 6.97
N GLN A 18 2.63 4.13 6.55
CA GLN A 18 1.38 4.87 6.80
C GLN A 18 0.20 4.27 6.04
N ILE A 19 0.38 3.93 4.77
CA ILE A 19 -0.64 3.29 3.95
C ILE A 19 -1.05 1.95 4.56
N LEU A 20 -0.07 1.15 4.99
CA LEU A 20 -0.33 -0.15 5.60
C LEU A 20 -1.19 -0.02 6.86
N ASP A 21 -0.91 0.95 7.72
CA ASP A 21 -1.71 1.24 8.93
C ASP A 21 -3.13 1.68 8.58
N ILE A 22 -3.28 2.59 7.61
CA ILE A 22 -4.60 3.06 7.15
C ILE A 22 -5.42 1.90 6.59
N VAL A 23 -4.84 1.08 5.72
CA VAL A 23 -5.55 -0.05 5.09
C VAL A 23 -5.92 -1.09 6.14
N ASN A 24 -5.04 -1.42 7.08
CA ASN A 24 -5.34 -2.31 8.18
C ASN A 24 -6.51 -1.80 9.03
N ARG A 25 -6.49 -0.53 9.42
CA ARG A 25 -7.56 0.09 10.21
C ARG A 25 -8.91 0.18 9.48
N GLN A 26 -8.89 0.44 8.17
CA GLN A 26 -10.13 0.57 7.40
C GLN A 26 -10.75 -0.78 7.04
N THR A 27 -9.93 -1.79 6.78
CA THR A 27 -10.40 -3.08 6.27
C THR A 27 -10.47 -4.16 7.36
N GLY A 28 -9.79 -3.98 8.49
CA GLY A 28 -9.64 -4.99 9.53
C GLY A 28 -8.83 -6.21 9.10
N ILE A 29 -8.12 -6.12 7.98
CA ILE A 29 -7.36 -7.24 7.41
C ILE A 29 -5.95 -7.23 7.96
N ALA A 30 -5.49 -8.41 8.39
CA ALA A 30 -4.16 -8.60 8.95
C ALA A 30 -3.06 -8.18 7.95
N LEU A 31 -1.98 -7.61 8.50
CA LEU A 31 -0.89 -6.98 7.73
C LEU A 31 -0.22 -7.94 6.75
N ASP A 32 -0.17 -9.23 7.09
CA ASP A 32 0.36 -10.32 6.26
C ASP A 32 -0.44 -10.56 4.97
N LYS A 33 -1.64 -9.97 4.85
CA LYS A 33 -2.52 -10.13 3.69
C LYS A 33 -2.68 -8.88 2.85
N ILE A 34 -1.91 -7.83 3.14
CA ILE A 34 -1.92 -6.54 2.42
C ILE A 34 -0.67 -6.46 1.54
N TYR A 35 -0.88 -6.32 0.23
CA TYR A 35 0.20 -6.14 -0.73
C TYR A 35 0.11 -4.74 -1.34
N ILE A 36 1.15 -3.92 -1.13
CA ILE A 36 1.23 -2.57 -1.67
C ILE A 36 2.07 -2.60 -2.95
N SER A 37 1.46 -2.24 -4.08
CA SER A 37 2.11 -2.19 -5.39
C SER A 37 2.07 -0.75 -5.92
N PRO A 38 3.21 -0.04 -5.95
CA PRO A 38 3.29 1.25 -6.61
C PRO A 38 3.19 1.05 -8.12
N LEU A 39 2.33 1.83 -8.76
CA LEU A 39 2.30 1.96 -10.21
C LEU A 39 3.56 2.67 -10.64
N LYS A 40 4.43 1.95 -11.36
CA LYS A 40 5.45 2.60 -12.18
C LYS A 40 4.71 3.51 -13.15
N THR A 41 4.90 4.83 -13.02
CA THR A 41 4.55 5.78 -14.07
C THR A 41 5.06 5.20 -15.38
N LYS A 42 4.14 4.84 -16.28
CA LYS A 42 4.47 4.57 -17.67
C LYS A 42 4.95 5.90 -18.25
N ASN A 43 6.26 6.11 -18.24
CA ASN A 43 6.88 7.02 -19.20
C ASN A 43 6.72 6.47 -20.61
#